data_AF-A0A2S3U1P4-F1
#
_entry.id   AF-A0A2S3U1P4-F1
#
_cell.length_a   1.000
_cell.length_b   1.000
_cell.length_c   1.000
_cell.angle_alpha   90.00
_cell.angle_beta   90.00
_cell.angle_gamma   90.00
#
_symmetry.space_group_name_H-M   'P 1'
#
loop_
_entity.id
_entity.type
_entity.pdbx_description
1 polymer ?
#
loop_
_entity_poly.entity_id
_entity_poly.type
_entity_poly.pdbx_seq_one_letter_code
_entity_poly.pdbx_strand_id
1 'polypeptide(L)'
;MQNIGLGSLLTDETFALSMNKLNQTNQQLKTSWLHAANIVAYLVRAAATVVGCLLGNLITDPNQFGLDFAVVGMFIGLLYLQIITDRSKSLPTQLWVVLFVALAMYFLMRWVPGNLALIFATLLGCGFGMVVDHK
;
A
#
# COMPACT_ATOMS: atom_id res chain seq x y z
N MET A 1 -12.95 16.78 -14.76
CA MET A 1 -11.67 16.53 -15.45
C MET A 1 -10.45 16.59 -14.53
N GLN A 2 -10.35 17.50 -13.55
CA GLN A 2 -9.21 17.54 -12.59
C GLN A 2 -9.04 16.26 -11.74
N ASN A 3 -10.13 15.61 -11.33
CA ASN A 3 -10.06 14.41 -10.48
C ASN A 3 -9.42 13.19 -11.16
N ILE A 4 -9.42 13.11 -12.50
CA ILE A 4 -8.88 11.95 -13.24
C ILE A 4 -7.35 12.02 -13.31
N GLY A 5 -6.77 13.21 -13.55
CA GLY A 5 -5.32 13.42 -13.50
C GLY A 5 -4.74 13.37 -12.09
N LEU A 6 -5.56 13.60 -11.07
CA LEU A 6 -5.21 13.46 -9.66
C LEU A 6 -5.08 12.01 -9.22
N GLY A 7 -6.00 11.14 -9.69
CA GLY A 7 -5.95 9.71 -9.40
C GLY A 7 -4.77 9.01 -10.07
N SER A 8 -4.36 9.44 -11.27
CA SER A 8 -3.24 8.83 -11.99
C SER A 8 -1.86 9.12 -11.40
N LEU A 9 -1.73 10.19 -10.59
CA LEU A 9 -0.49 10.57 -9.92
C LEU A 9 -0.40 10.07 -8.47
N LEU A 10 -1.39 9.29 -8.03
CA LEU A 10 -1.43 8.77 -6.68
C LEU A 10 -0.48 7.58 -6.56
N THR A 11 0.38 7.60 -5.55
CA THR A 11 1.23 6.47 -5.18
C THR A 11 0.65 5.79 -3.94
N ASP A 12 1.12 4.59 -3.62
CA ASP A 12 0.63 3.83 -2.47
C ASP A 12 0.78 4.61 -1.15
N GLU A 13 1.83 5.44 -1.04
CA GLU A 13 2.08 6.29 0.11
C GLU A 13 1.13 7.49 0.17
N THR A 14 0.88 8.16 -0.96
CA THR A 14 -0.06 9.29 -0.98
C THR A 14 -1.50 8.84 -0.83
N PHE A 15 -1.83 7.61 -1.28
CA PHE A 15 -3.09 6.95 -0.99
C PHE A 15 -3.26 6.72 0.52
N ALA A 16 -2.29 6.06 1.18
CA ALA A 16 -2.35 5.83 2.62
C ALA A 16 -2.44 7.15 3.43
N LEU A 17 -1.67 8.17 3.03
CA LEU A 17 -1.69 9.50 3.65
C LEU A 17 -3.05 10.20 3.47
N SER A 18 -3.63 10.11 2.27
CA SER A 18 -4.93 10.71 1.95
C SER A 18 -6.07 10.05 2.73
N MET A 19 -6.03 8.74 2.92
CA MET A 19 -7.01 8.00 3.73
C MET A 19 -6.94 8.45 5.19
N ASN A 20 -5.75 8.69 5.72
CA ASN A 20 -5.55 9.19 7.08
C ASN A 20 -6.13 10.59 7.25
N LYS A 21 -5.87 11.47 6.27
CA LYS A 21 -6.41 12.83 6.27
C LYS A 21 -7.94 12.87 6.11
N LEU A 22 -8.49 12.00 5.26
CA LEU A 22 -9.93 11.87 5.04
C LEU A 22 -10.64 11.47 6.34
N ASN A 23 -10.06 10.53 7.09
CA ASN A 23 -10.61 10.04 8.35
C ASN A 23 -10.52 11.07 9.49
N GLN A 24 -9.50 11.95 9.47
CA GLN A 24 -9.38 13.06 10.44
C GLN A 24 -10.25 14.29 10.12
N THR A 25 -10.74 14.44 8.88
CA THR A 25 -11.35 15.70 8.40
C THR A 25 -12.77 15.52 7.86
N ASN A 26 -13.58 14.61 8.44
CA ASN A 26 -15.02 14.46 8.12
C ASN A 26 -15.31 14.42 6.60
N GLN A 27 -14.58 13.58 5.85
CA GLN A 27 -14.76 13.37 4.40
C GLN A 27 -14.55 14.58 3.47
N GLN A 28 -13.95 15.67 3.92
CA GLN A 28 -13.64 16.84 3.08
C GLN A 28 -12.18 16.79 2.57
N LEU A 29 -11.95 16.09 1.45
CA LEU A 29 -10.67 16.16 0.75
C LEU A 29 -10.63 17.38 -0.16
N LYS A 30 -9.90 18.42 0.25
CA LYS A 30 -9.59 19.54 -0.65
C LYS A 30 -8.61 19.06 -1.73
N THR A 31 -9.03 19.19 -2.98
CA THR A 31 -8.27 18.87 -4.20
C THR A 31 -6.87 19.51 -4.21
N SER A 32 -6.73 20.72 -3.66
CA SER A 32 -5.45 21.43 -3.52
C SER A 32 -4.44 20.72 -2.59
N TRP A 33 -4.93 20.05 -1.53
CA TRP A 33 -4.05 19.32 -0.60
C TRP A 33 -3.49 18.04 -1.23
N LEU A 34 -4.30 17.33 -2.03
CA LEU A 34 -3.83 16.16 -2.78
C LEU A 34 -2.75 16.51 -3.80
N HIS A 35 -2.88 17.65 -4.48
CA HIS A 35 -1.82 18.14 -5.38
C HIS A 35 -0.52 18.43 -4.64
N ALA A 36 -0.59 19.11 -3.49
CA ALA A 36 0.59 19.37 -2.67
C ALA A 36 1.23 18.05 -2.18
N ALA A 37 0.41 17.09 -1.73
CA ALA A 37 0.89 15.79 -1.27
C ALA A 37 1.58 14.99 -2.38
N ASN A 38 0.98 14.91 -3.58
CA ASN A 38 1.58 14.22 -4.71
C ASN A 38 2.90 14.88 -5.14
N ILE A 39 2.97 16.22 -5.24
CA ILE A 39 4.20 16.93 -5.58
C ILE A 39 5.31 16.64 -4.56
N VAL A 40 4.99 16.70 -3.27
CA VAL A 40 5.95 16.39 -2.20
C VAL A 40 6.42 14.94 -2.29
N ALA A 41 5.51 13.99 -2.52
CA ALA A 41 5.87 12.58 -2.67
C ALA A 41 6.80 12.35 -3.87
N TYR A 42 6.53 12.96 -5.02
CA TYR A 42 7.42 12.88 -6.19
C TYR A 42 8.80 13.51 -5.91
N LEU A 43 8.86 14.65 -5.21
CA LEU A 43 10.13 15.28 -4.83
C LEU A 43 10.93 14.42 -3.86
N VAL A 44 10.28 13.86 -2.83
CA VAL A 44 10.90 12.94 -1.88
C VAL A 44 11.40 11.70 -2.61
N ARG A 45 10.61 11.16 -3.54
CA ARG A 45 11.01 10.00 -4.35
C ARG A 45 12.24 10.31 -5.20
N ALA A 46 12.27 11.47 -5.86
CA ALA A 46 13.43 11.91 -6.63
C ALA A 46 14.68 12.04 -5.74
N ALA A 47 14.57 12.73 -4.59
CA ALA A 47 15.66 12.87 -3.64
C ALA A 47 16.15 11.51 -3.11
N ALA A 48 15.23 10.63 -2.72
CA ALA A 48 15.54 9.29 -2.25
C ALA A 48 16.25 8.44 -3.31
N THR A 49 15.85 8.52 -4.58
CA THR A 49 16.55 7.82 -5.67
C THR A 49 17.96 8.35 -5.91
N VAL A 50 18.17 9.66 -5.81
CA VAL A 50 19.51 10.26 -5.93
C VAL A 50 20.40 9.81 -4.78
N VAL A 51 19.90 9.90 -3.54
CA VAL A 51 20.63 9.43 -2.35
C VAL A 51 20.89 7.92 -2.42
N GLY A 52 19.91 7.12 -2.83
CA GLY A 52 20.03 5.68 -3.00
C GLY A 52 21.03 5.29 -4.10
N CYS A 53 21.12 6.04 -5.19
CA CYS A 53 22.12 5.83 -6.24
C CYS A 53 23.54 6.16 -5.76
N LEU A 54 23.69 7.27 -5.03
CA LEU A 54 24.98 7.68 -4.45
C LEU A 54 25.48 6.69 -3.38
N LEU A 55 24.59 6.24 -2.49
CA LEU A 55 24.91 5.23 -1.47
C LEU A 55 25.05 3.83 -2.06
N GLY A 56 24.28 3.49 -3.10
CA GLY A 56 24.36 2.22 -3.81
C GLY A 56 25.71 2.00 -4.49
N ASN A 57 26.33 3.05 -5.02
CA ASN A 57 27.70 3.00 -5.53
C ASN A 57 28.77 2.73 -4.44
N LEU A 58 28.44 3.00 -3.17
CA LEU A 58 29.32 2.69 -2.02
C LEU A 58 29.13 1.26 -1.49
N ILE A 59 28.00 0.61 -1.80
CA ILE A 59 27.64 -0.71 -1.27
C ILE A 59 27.99 -1.78 -2.30
N THR A 60 29.13 -2.46 -2.11
CA THR A 60 29.63 -3.52 -3.02
C THR A 60 28.82 -4.82 -2.93
N ASP A 61 28.14 -5.06 -1.81
CA ASP A 61 27.28 -6.25 -1.59
C ASP A 61 25.92 -5.86 -0.96
N PRO A 62 24.87 -5.63 -1.77
CA PRO A 62 23.53 -5.28 -1.30
C PRO A 62 22.89 -6.32 -0.36
N ASN A 63 23.27 -7.59 -0.54
CA ASN A 63 22.72 -8.72 0.23
C ASN A 63 23.14 -8.72 1.70
N GLN A 64 24.31 -8.17 2.05
CA GLN A 64 24.78 -8.14 3.44
C GLN A 64 23.98 -7.15 4.31
N PHE A 65 23.37 -6.13 3.70
CA PHE A 65 22.60 -5.11 4.40
C PHE A 65 21.11 -5.44 4.54
N GLY A 66 20.67 -6.61 4.06
CA GLY A 66 19.27 -7.02 4.16
C GLY A 66 18.32 -6.08 3.40
N LEU A 67 18.79 -5.48 2.31
CA LEU A 67 17.97 -4.58 1.47
C LEU A 67 16.71 -5.25 0.92
N ASP A 68 16.72 -6.58 0.73
CA ASP A 68 15.54 -7.37 0.39
C ASP A 68 14.41 -7.25 1.44
N PHE A 69 14.77 -7.05 2.71
CA PHE A 69 13.80 -6.83 3.78
C PHE A 69 13.16 -5.44 3.71
N ALA A 70 13.80 -4.44 3.09
CA ALA A 70 13.26 -3.09 3.00
C ALA A 70 11.93 -3.04 2.23
N VAL A 71 11.83 -3.82 1.15
CA VAL A 71 10.59 -3.93 0.35
C VAL A 71 9.48 -4.61 1.15
N VAL A 72 9.80 -5.70 1.84
CA VAL A 72 8.82 -6.39 2.71
C VAL A 72 8.35 -5.46 3.84
N GLY A 73 9.27 -4.72 4.46
CA GLY A 73 8.98 -3.75 5.51
C GLY A 73 8.06 -2.61 5.05
N MET A 74 8.25 -2.11 3.83
CA MET A 74 7.35 -1.10 3.22
C MET A 74 5.91 -1.61 3.15
N PHE A 75 5.70 -2.83 2.63
CA PHE A 75 4.36 -3.40 2.52
C PHE A 75 3.70 -3.63 3.89
N ILE A 76 4.46 -4.11 4.89
CA ILE A 76 3.95 -4.27 6.27
C ILE A 76 3.57 -2.90 6.86
N GLY A 77 4.40 -1.87 6.67
CA GLY A 77 4.11 -0.52 7.14
C GLY A 77 2.86 0.06 6.50
N LEU A 78 2.68 -0.12 5.19
CA LEU A 78 1.47 0.30 4.48
C LEU A 78 0.23 -0.45 4.97
N LEU A 79 0.31 -1.77 5.18
CA LEU A 79 -0.77 -2.59 5.73
C LEU A 79 -1.17 -2.12 7.14
N TYR A 80 -0.18 -1.88 8.00
CA TYR A 80 -0.40 -1.37 9.35
C TYR A 80 -1.09 0.00 9.34
N LEU A 81 -0.60 0.92 8.50
CA LEU A 81 -1.21 2.23 8.34
C LEU A 81 -2.65 2.11 7.83
N GLN A 82 -2.93 1.25 6.85
CA GLN A 82 -4.29 1.03 6.34
C GLN A 82 -5.25 0.52 7.42
N ILE A 83 -4.84 -0.47 8.22
CA ILE A 83 -5.68 -1.04 9.30
C ILE A 83 -6.05 0.03 10.35
N ILE A 84 -5.08 0.85 10.78
CA ILE A 84 -5.34 1.87 11.82
C ILE A 84 -6.10 3.08 11.26
N THR A 85 -5.77 3.43 10.02
CA THR A 85 -6.34 4.59 9.33
C THR A 85 -7.79 4.35 8.95
N ASP A 86 -8.20 3.11 8.65
CA ASP A 86 -9.59 2.82 8.33
C ASP A 86 -10.39 2.55 9.61
N ARG A 87 -10.93 3.62 10.21
CA ARG A 87 -11.80 3.56 11.41
C ARG A 87 -13.28 3.35 11.08
N SER A 88 -13.62 3.23 9.79
CA SER A 88 -15.00 3.01 9.33
C SER A 88 -15.45 1.57 9.58
N LYS A 89 -14.51 0.61 9.59
CA LYS A 89 -14.77 -0.83 9.68
C LYS A 89 -14.26 -1.41 10.99
N SER A 90 -14.88 -2.50 11.44
CA SER A 90 -14.44 -3.19 12.65
C SER A 90 -13.08 -3.87 12.41
N LEU A 91 -12.08 -3.59 13.25
CA LEU A 91 -10.78 -4.29 13.25
C LEU A 91 -10.85 -5.83 13.07
N PRO A 92 -11.81 -6.56 13.69
CA PRO A 92 -11.90 -8.00 13.48
C PRO A 92 -12.20 -8.38 12.02
N THR A 93 -13.05 -7.66 11.29
CA THR A 93 -13.36 -8.01 9.89
C THR A 93 -12.16 -7.80 8.97
N GLN A 94 -11.37 -6.75 9.18
CA GLN A 94 -10.12 -6.56 8.43
C GLN A 94 -9.11 -7.69 8.69
N LEU A 95 -8.94 -8.12 9.95
CA LEU A 95 -8.06 -9.24 10.29
C LEU A 95 -8.51 -10.56 9.66
N TRP A 96 -9.83 -10.82 9.61
CA TRP A 96 -10.39 -11.99 8.94
C TRP A 96 -10.09 -12.00 7.44
N VAL A 97 -10.18 -10.85 6.77
CA VAL A 97 -9.85 -10.72 5.35
C VAL A 97 -8.35 -10.94 5.12
N VAL A 98 -7.48 -10.35 5.94
CA VAL A 98 -6.02 -10.55 5.85
C VAL A 98 -5.66 -12.02 6.03
N LEU A 99 -6.25 -12.69 7.03
CA LEU A 99 -6.03 -14.12 7.27
C LEU A 99 -6.52 -14.97 6.10
N PHE A 100 -7.69 -14.66 5.54
CA PHE A 100 -8.22 -15.35 4.36
C PHE A 100 -7.30 -15.20 3.15
N VAL A 101 -6.81 -13.99 2.87
CA VAL A 101 -5.88 -13.73 1.77
C VAL A 101 -4.56 -14.46 1.97
N ALA A 102 -4.02 -14.48 3.20
CA ALA A 102 -2.79 -15.20 3.51
C ALA A 102 -2.94 -16.71 3.28
N LEU A 103 -4.06 -17.31 3.72
CA LEU A 103 -4.36 -18.72 3.48
C LEU A 103 -4.55 -19.00 1.98
N ALA A 104 -5.33 -18.18 1.29
CA ALA A 104 -5.54 -18.30 -0.15
C ALA A 104 -4.22 -18.23 -0.91
N MET A 105 -3.35 -17.27 -0.58
CA MET A 105 -2.03 -17.13 -1.20
C MET A 105 -1.18 -18.37 -0.98
N TYR A 106 -1.13 -18.92 0.24
CA TYR A 106 -0.40 -20.15 0.56
C TYR A 106 -0.88 -21.34 -0.28
N PHE A 107 -2.19 -21.51 -0.41
CA PHE A 107 -2.75 -22.57 -1.25
C PHE A 107 -2.47 -22.34 -2.74
N LEU A 108 -2.63 -21.12 -3.25
CA LEU A 108 -2.43 -20.82 -4.67
C LEU A 108 -0.96 -20.93 -5.09
N MET A 109 -0.01 -20.59 -4.21
CA MET A 109 1.43 -20.74 -4.47
C MET A 109 1.83 -22.20 -4.75
N ARG A 110 1.03 -23.17 -4.29
CA ARG A 110 1.28 -24.60 -4.56
C ARG A 110 1.01 -25.00 -6.01
N TRP A 111 0.11 -24.28 -6.70
CA TRP A 111 -0.38 -24.63 -8.04
C TRP A 111 0.07 -23.66 -9.13
N VAL A 112 0.36 -22.41 -8.76
CA VAL A 112 0.54 -21.28 -9.69
C VAL A 112 1.80 -20.49 -9.30
N PRO A 113 2.57 -19.94 -10.27
CA PRO A 113 3.68 -19.04 -9.98
C PRO A 113 3.24 -17.83 -9.16
N GLY A 114 4.10 -17.38 -8.25
CA GLY A 114 3.75 -16.46 -7.16
C GLY A 114 3.09 -15.15 -7.59
N ASN A 115 3.46 -14.59 -8.73
CA ASN A 115 2.88 -13.39 -9.33
C ASN A 115 1.41 -13.57 -9.75
N LEU A 116 1.06 -14.71 -10.36
CA LEU A 116 -0.33 -15.03 -10.71
C LEU A 116 -1.14 -15.39 -9.46
N ALA A 117 -0.55 -16.15 -8.53
CA ALA A 117 -1.17 -16.45 -7.25
C ALA A 117 -1.54 -15.18 -6.46
N LEU A 118 -0.69 -14.15 -6.52
CA LEU A 118 -0.92 -12.85 -5.88
C LEU A 118 -2.15 -12.15 -6.46
N ILE A 119 -2.30 -12.10 -7.79
CA ILE A 119 -3.46 -11.49 -8.45
C ILE A 119 -4.76 -12.21 -8.10
N PHE A 120 -4.76 -13.54 -8.10
CA PHE A 120 -5.96 -14.30 -7.74
C PHE A 120 -6.30 -14.16 -6.25
N ALA A 121 -5.30 -14.18 -5.36
CA ALA A 121 -5.51 -14.01 -3.93
C ALA A 121 -6.07 -12.61 -3.60
N THR A 122 -5.61 -11.55 -4.28
CA THR A 122 -6.17 -10.20 -4.10
C THR A 122 -7.61 -10.11 -4.60
N LEU A 123 -7.93 -10.72 -5.75
CA LEU A 123 -9.31 -10.74 -6.27
C LEU A 123 -10.27 -11.44 -5.31
N LEU A 124 -9.88 -12.60 -4.77
CA LEU A 124 -10.64 -13.34 -3.77
C LEU A 124 -10.76 -12.57 -2.46
N GLY A 125 -9.68 -11.91 -2.03
CA GLY A 125 -9.66 -11.05 -0.85
C GLY A 125 -10.63 -9.88 -0.94
N CYS A 126 -10.65 -9.16 -2.06
CA CYS A 126 -11.59 -8.07 -2.32
C CYS A 126 -13.04 -8.56 -2.32
N GLY A 127 -13.30 -9.70 -2.95
CA GLY A 127 -14.63 -10.32 -2.96
C GLY A 127 -15.11 -10.70 -1.56
N PHE A 128 -14.27 -11.39 -0.80
CA PHE A 128 -14.57 -11.79 0.58
C PHE A 128 -14.75 -10.56 1.49
N GLY A 129 -13.90 -9.55 1.35
CA GLY A 129 -14.01 -8.29 2.08
C GLY A 129 -15.35 -7.59 1.87
N MET A 130 -15.84 -7.49 0.64
CA MET A 130 -17.17 -6.92 0.37
C MET A 130 -18.31 -7.73 0.97
N VAL A 131 -18.23 -9.06 0.95
CA VAL A 131 -19.27 -9.93 1.53
C VAL A 131 -19.32 -9.82 3.06
N VAL A 132 -18.15 -9.75 3.70
CA VAL A 132 -18.05 -9.60 5.15
C VAL A 132 -18.50 -8.22 5.61
N ASP A 133 -18.27 -7.20 4.80
CA ASP A 133 -18.62 -5.81 5.10
C ASP A 133 -20.12 -5.50 4.96
N HIS A 134 -20.82 -6.26 4.12
CA HIS A 134 -22.25 -6.09 3.86
C HIS A 134 -23.16 -6.83 4.86
N LYS A 135 -22.59 -7.30 5.98
CA LYS A 135 -23.29 -7.86 7.15
C LYS A 135 -23.16 -6.92 8.33
#